data_AF-A0A8T4DNY8-F1
#
_entry.id   AF-A0A8T4DNY8-F1
#
_cell.length_a   1.000
_cell.length_b   1.000
_cell.length_c   1.000
_cell.angle_alpha   90.00
_cell.angle_beta   90.00
_cell.angle_gamma   90.00
#
_symmetry.space_group_name_H-M   'P 1'
#
loop_
_entity.id
_entity.type
_entity.pdbx_description
1 polymer ?
#
loop_
_entity_poly.entity_id
_entity_poly.type
_entity_poly.pdbx_seq_one_letter_code
_entity_poly.pdbx_strand_id
1 'polypeptide(L)'
;MKKKKSTKKKQSEKIDKKAEKKADKKEAASKPAFTFKSSYGIAIGAVVVILLLIAFVGMQPKSDKQADTPMGEQEACGDGVCGARESASGSCPSDCQTEREYESEVTDTTEVLEEAGDCVREGGTIPVVPNAPECCSGLTLIDRKESSILGIAGICTAKCGNGVCDTETESPKNCPTDCEEIMDARPICDGVGTSKEGWYQNDKILIYAFCNGCTAECMNKGTPSEGWFNSCNGKQIKRVCN
;
A
#
# COMPACT_ATOMS: atom_id res chain seq x y z
N MET A 1 51.15 -25.41 52.46
CA MET A 1 49.87 -25.80 53.09
C MET A 1 48.70 -25.14 52.37
N LYS A 2 47.74 -25.97 51.96
CA LYS A 2 46.30 -25.73 51.68
C LYS A 2 45.87 -24.58 50.74
N LYS A 3 45.64 -25.00 49.50
CA LYS A 3 44.68 -24.50 48.48
C LYS A 3 43.29 -24.18 49.08
N LYS A 4 42.63 -23.11 48.60
CA LYS A 4 41.17 -23.09 48.36
C LYS A 4 40.83 -22.26 47.11
N LYS A 5 40.59 -22.96 46.01
CA LYS A 5 39.89 -22.47 44.81
C LYS A 5 38.39 -22.43 45.13
N SER A 6 37.72 -21.30 44.91
CA SER A 6 36.27 -21.18 45.01
C SER A 6 35.66 -21.32 43.62
N THR A 7 35.15 -22.51 43.36
CA THR A 7 34.25 -22.90 42.26
C THR A 7 32.85 -22.38 42.54
N LYS A 8 32.40 -21.33 41.84
CA LYS A 8 30.98 -20.95 41.83
C LYS A 8 30.58 -20.12 40.61
N LYS A 9 30.58 -20.72 39.41
CA LYS A 9 29.78 -20.24 38.26
C LYS A 9 29.62 -21.35 37.21
N LYS A 10 28.84 -22.38 37.55
CA LYS A 10 28.42 -23.45 36.64
C LYS A 10 27.00 -23.88 37.01
N GLN A 11 26.04 -22.97 36.83
CA GLN A 11 24.60 -23.17 36.99
C GLN A 11 23.85 -22.21 36.05
N SER A 12 24.10 -22.30 34.75
CA SER A 12 23.32 -21.56 33.74
C SER A 12 23.15 -22.35 32.44
N GLU A 13 23.26 -23.68 32.48
CA GLU A 13 23.20 -24.51 31.28
C GLU A 13 22.69 -25.90 31.65
N LYS A 14 21.38 -26.03 31.95
CA LYS A 14 20.64 -27.31 31.98
C LYS A 14 19.14 -27.21 32.30
N ILE A 15 18.44 -26.19 31.83
CA ILE A 15 16.97 -26.10 31.78
C ILE A 15 16.73 -25.16 30.58
N ASP A 16 16.64 -25.63 29.33
CA ASP A 16 15.40 -26.05 28.66
C ASP A 16 15.71 -26.81 27.35
N LYS A 17 16.01 -28.12 27.45
CA LYS A 17 16.03 -29.07 26.31
C LYS A 17 15.00 -30.18 26.51
N LYS A 18 13.76 -29.80 26.80
CA LYS A 18 12.65 -30.75 26.99
C LYS A 18 11.31 -30.22 26.46
N ALA A 19 11.30 -29.74 25.22
CA ALA A 19 10.08 -29.40 24.48
C ALA A 19 10.08 -29.95 23.04
N GLU A 20 10.78 -31.06 22.80
CA GLU A 20 10.79 -31.72 21.50
C GLU A 20 10.62 -33.24 21.67
N LYS A 21 9.39 -33.65 21.99
CA LYS A 21 8.82 -34.97 21.68
C LYS A 21 7.45 -35.09 22.34
N LYS A 22 6.46 -35.46 21.51
CA LYS A 22 5.11 -35.97 21.80
C LYS A 22 3.98 -35.02 21.42
N ALA A 23 3.57 -35.07 20.15
CA ALA A 23 2.16 -34.99 19.77
C ALA A 23 1.93 -35.58 18.36
N ASP A 24 2.50 -36.77 18.11
CA ASP A 24 1.87 -37.72 17.19
C ASP A 24 1.06 -38.71 18.04
N LYS A 25 -0.14 -39.05 17.56
CA LYS A 25 -1.06 -40.11 18.03
C LYS A 25 -2.30 -39.65 18.79
N LYS A 26 -3.31 -39.23 18.04
CA LYS A 26 -4.76 -39.46 18.21
C LYS A 26 -5.45 -38.86 16.98
N GLU A 27 -6.44 -39.42 16.32
CA GLU A 27 -7.20 -40.64 16.45
C GLU A 27 -7.94 -40.74 15.10
N ALA A 28 -7.95 -41.91 14.49
CA ALA A 28 -8.68 -42.15 13.25
C ALA A 28 -10.19 -42.10 13.53
N ALA A 29 -10.82 -40.95 13.31
CA ALA A 29 -12.27 -40.83 13.24
C ALA A 29 -12.71 -41.04 11.79
N SER A 30 -13.03 -42.31 11.50
CA SER A 30 -13.92 -42.76 10.43
C SER A 30 -15.05 -41.76 10.16
N LYS A 31 -15.04 -41.14 8.98
CA LYS A 31 -16.23 -40.44 8.44
C LYS A 31 -16.98 -41.45 7.57
N PRO A 32 -18.30 -41.66 7.78
CA PRO A 32 -19.08 -42.50 6.89
C PRO A 32 -19.19 -41.81 5.52
N ALA A 33 -18.79 -42.53 4.48
CA ALA A 33 -19.05 -42.19 3.09
C ALA A 33 -20.57 -42.22 2.86
N PHE A 34 -21.21 -41.05 2.92
CA PHE A 34 -22.60 -40.89 2.55
C PHE A 34 -22.67 -40.78 1.02
N THR A 35 -22.73 -41.93 0.35
CA THR A 35 -23.01 -42.03 -1.07
C THR A 35 -24.49 -41.80 -1.31
N PHE A 36 -24.87 -40.56 -1.59
CA PHE A 36 -26.24 -40.21 -1.99
C PHE A 36 -26.44 -40.61 -3.46
N LYS A 37 -26.80 -41.87 -3.70
CA LYS A 37 -27.39 -42.30 -4.98
C LYS A 37 -28.83 -41.78 -5.02
N SER A 38 -29.02 -40.54 -5.49
CA SER A 38 -30.35 -40.02 -5.83
C SER A 38 -30.55 -40.07 -7.33
N SER A 39 -31.23 -41.13 -7.78
CA SER A 39 -31.61 -41.38 -9.17
C SER A 39 -32.82 -40.54 -9.64
N TYR A 40 -33.25 -39.52 -8.88
CA TYR A 40 -34.48 -38.77 -9.12
C TYR A 40 -34.27 -37.24 -9.19
N GLY A 41 -33.09 -36.77 -9.61
CA GLY A 41 -32.73 -35.35 -9.58
C GLY A 41 -32.69 -34.59 -10.91
N ILE A 42 -32.80 -35.25 -12.06
CA ILE A 42 -32.50 -34.61 -13.35
C ILE A 42 -33.71 -33.84 -13.92
N ALA A 43 -34.95 -34.25 -13.62
CA ALA A 43 -36.13 -33.61 -14.19
C ALA A 43 -36.47 -32.23 -13.60
N ILE A 44 -36.12 -31.97 -12.34
CA ILE A 44 -36.49 -30.71 -11.65
C ILE A 44 -35.44 -29.62 -11.89
N GLY A 45 -34.16 -29.99 -11.99
CA GLY A 45 -33.07 -29.03 -12.20
C GLY A 45 -33.18 -28.25 -13.52
N ALA A 46 -33.62 -28.92 -14.60
CA ALA A 46 -33.76 -28.28 -15.91
C ALA A 46 -34.84 -27.19 -15.91
N VAL A 47 -35.95 -27.38 -15.18
CA VAL A 47 -37.06 -26.41 -15.13
C VAL A 47 -36.66 -25.14 -14.37
N VAL A 48 -35.89 -25.28 -13.28
CA VAL A 48 -35.43 -24.14 -12.48
C VAL A 48 -34.39 -23.29 -13.24
N VAL A 49 -33.49 -23.93 -13.99
CA VAL A 49 -32.49 -23.22 -14.82
C VAL A 49 -33.17 -22.46 -15.96
N ILE A 50 -34.18 -23.04 -16.60
CA ILE A 50 -34.94 -22.36 -17.67
C ILE A 50 -35.73 -21.16 -17.11
N LEU A 51 -36.35 -21.29 -15.94
CA LEU A 51 -37.06 -20.17 -15.29
C LEU A 51 -36.11 -19.03 -14.89
N LEU A 52 -34.90 -19.34 -14.42
CA LEU A 52 -33.88 -18.33 -14.10
C LEU A 52 -33.34 -17.61 -15.34
N LEU A 53 -33.19 -18.32 -16.47
CA LEU A 53 -32.76 -17.70 -17.73
C LEU A 53 -33.83 -16.76 -18.31
N ILE A 54 -35.12 -17.08 -18.18
CA ILE A 54 -36.20 -16.19 -18.61
C ILE A 54 -36.24 -14.91 -17.76
N ALA A 55 -35.98 -15.00 -16.46
CA ALA A 55 -35.93 -13.83 -15.58
C ALA A 55 -34.77 -12.87 -15.92
N PHE A 56 -33.62 -13.39 -16.37
CA PHE A 56 -32.45 -12.56 -16.70
C PHE A 56 -32.57 -11.80 -18.03
N VAL A 57 -33.29 -12.34 -19.02
CA VAL A 57 -33.48 -11.66 -20.33
C VAL A 57 -34.42 -10.45 -20.22
N GLY A 58 -35.27 -10.38 -19.18
CA GLY A 58 -36.25 -9.30 -18.99
C GLY A 58 -35.72 -7.99 -18.38
N MET A 59 -34.50 -7.97 -17.82
CA MET A 59 -33.94 -6.77 -17.18
C MET A 59 -32.89 -6.11 -18.08
N GLN A 60 -33.34 -5.52 -19.19
CA GLN A 60 -32.54 -4.53 -19.92
C GLN A 60 -32.55 -3.21 -19.12
N PRO A 61 -31.39 -2.71 -18.65
CA PRO A 61 -31.33 -1.42 -17.98
C PRO A 61 -31.68 -0.32 -18.98
N LYS A 62 -32.71 0.47 -18.66
CA LYS A 62 -33.02 1.70 -19.39
C LYS A 62 -31.82 2.62 -19.26
N SER A 63 -31.18 2.96 -20.38
CA SER A 63 -30.14 3.99 -20.39
C SER A 63 -30.82 5.32 -20.13
N ASP A 64 -30.60 5.89 -18.95
CA ASP A 64 -31.00 7.25 -18.68
C ASP A 64 -30.22 8.20 -19.58
N LYS A 65 -30.97 9.01 -20.31
CA LYS A 65 -30.47 10.04 -21.24
C LYS A 65 -29.57 10.99 -20.48
N GLN A 66 -28.33 11.08 -20.93
CA GLN A 66 -27.40 12.15 -20.58
C GLN A 66 -28.01 13.47 -21.05
N ALA A 67 -28.32 14.36 -20.11
CA ALA A 67 -28.82 15.70 -20.41
C ALA A 67 -27.68 16.50 -21.04
N ASP A 68 -27.92 16.96 -22.27
CA ASP A 68 -27.06 17.88 -22.99
C ASP A 68 -26.92 19.19 -22.21
N THR A 69 -25.69 19.54 -21.84
CA THR A 69 -25.34 20.86 -21.31
C THR A 69 -25.39 21.87 -22.48
N PRO A 70 -26.08 23.01 -22.34
CA PRO A 70 -26.13 24.02 -23.38
C PRO A 70 -24.75 24.65 -23.58
N MET A 71 -24.22 24.58 -24.81
CA MET A 71 -23.10 25.41 -25.23
C MET A 71 -23.61 26.82 -25.56
N GLY A 72 -23.25 27.79 -24.73
CA GLY A 72 -23.42 29.22 -24.94
C GLY A 72 -23.02 29.91 -23.63
N GLU A 73 -22.14 30.90 -23.57
CA GLU A 73 -21.63 31.87 -24.53
C GLU A 73 -20.13 31.70 -24.74
N GLN A 74 -19.62 32.08 -25.91
CA GLN A 74 -18.21 32.43 -26.06
C GLN A 74 -18.00 33.76 -25.34
N GLU A 75 -17.76 33.70 -24.02
CA GLU A 75 -17.26 34.84 -23.24
C GLU A 75 -15.91 35.27 -23.83
N ALA A 76 -15.81 36.57 -24.11
CA ALA A 76 -14.77 37.17 -24.92
C ALA A 76 -13.47 37.34 -24.12
N CYS A 77 -12.67 36.28 -23.98
CA CYS A 77 -11.29 36.47 -23.55
C CYS A 77 -10.54 37.34 -24.59
N GLY A 78 -9.79 38.34 -24.14
CA GLY A 78 -8.94 39.21 -24.94
C GLY A 78 -9.42 40.65 -25.10
N ASP A 79 -10.38 41.11 -24.29
CA ASP A 79 -10.76 42.53 -24.21
C ASP A 79 -9.90 43.33 -23.20
N GLY A 80 -9.01 42.64 -22.47
CA GLY A 80 -8.11 43.23 -21.48
C GLY A 80 -8.78 43.60 -20.15
N VAL A 81 -10.01 43.15 -19.88
CA VAL A 81 -10.73 43.45 -18.64
C VAL A 81 -11.23 42.17 -17.97
N CYS A 82 -10.71 41.87 -16.77
CA CYS A 82 -11.17 40.72 -15.99
C CYS A 82 -12.62 40.90 -15.48
N GLY A 83 -13.55 40.16 -16.07
CA GLY A 83 -14.97 40.14 -15.69
C GLY A 83 -15.23 39.34 -14.39
N ALA A 84 -16.36 39.61 -13.73
CA ALA A 84 -16.71 38.99 -12.44
C ALA A 84 -16.91 37.45 -12.48
N ARG A 85 -16.97 36.86 -13.68
CA ARG A 85 -17.08 35.41 -13.90
C ARG A 85 -15.78 34.77 -14.40
N GLU A 86 -14.78 35.59 -14.68
CA GLU A 86 -13.49 35.14 -15.16
C GLU A 86 -12.55 34.87 -13.99
N SER A 87 -11.64 33.92 -14.18
CA SER A 87 -10.67 33.55 -13.14
C SER A 87 -9.30 33.35 -13.76
N ALA A 88 -8.27 33.78 -13.03
CA ALA A 88 -6.87 33.68 -13.45
C ALA A 88 -6.42 32.22 -13.71
N SER A 89 -7.08 31.24 -13.10
CA SER A 89 -6.77 29.81 -13.23
C SER A 89 -7.66 29.06 -14.22
N GLY A 90 -8.65 29.73 -14.82
CA GLY A 90 -9.71 29.07 -15.58
C GLY A 90 -9.95 29.72 -16.93
N SER A 91 -10.99 30.54 -16.97
CA SER A 91 -11.69 30.90 -18.21
C SER A 91 -10.90 31.82 -19.12
N CYS A 92 -10.24 32.85 -18.57
CA CYS A 92 -9.49 33.87 -19.33
C CYS A 92 -8.22 34.27 -18.56
N PRO A 93 -7.18 33.42 -18.54
CA PRO A 93 -6.00 33.66 -17.73
C PRO A 93 -5.19 34.88 -18.17
N SER A 94 -5.34 35.35 -19.41
CA SER A 94 -4.61 36.51 -19.94
C SER A 94 -5.16 37.84 -19.43
N ASP A 95 -6.47 38.01 -19.35
CA ASP A 95 -7.10 39.28 -18.91
C ASP A 95 -7.18 39.40 -17.38
N CYS A 96 -7.17 38.27 -16.68
CA CYS A 96 -7.21 38.19 -15.22
C CYS A 96 -5.84 38.00 -14.57
N GLN A 97 -4.73 38.25 -15.28
CA GLN A 97 -3.44 38.45 -14.62
C GLN A 97 -3.50 39.82 -13.92
N THR A 98 -4.15 39.87 -12.77
CA THR A 98 -4.04 41.02 -11.87
C THR A 98 -2.57 41.30 -11.68
N GLU A 99 -2.17 42.46 -12.20
CA GLU A 99 -0.86 43.07 -12.05
C GLU A 99 -0.48 43.03 -10.58
N ARG A 100 0.25 41.99 -10.20
CA ARG A 100 1.08 42.04 -9.00
C ARG A 100 2.37 42.72 -9.42
N GLU A 101 2.26 43.96 -9.87
CA GLU A 101 3.31 44.96 -9.68
C GLU A 101 3.43 45.16 -8.18
N TYR A 102 4.13 44.21 -7.55
CA TYR A 102 4.79 44.48 -6.30
C TYR A 102 6.09 45.16 -6.70
N GLU A 103 6.12 46.49 -6.57
CA GLU A 103 7.36 47.26 -6.44
C GLU A 103 8.16 46.64 -5.29
N SER A 104 8.93 45.61 -5.61
CA SER A 104 9.97 45.09 -4.76
C SER A 104 11.09 46.12 -4.79
N GLU A 105 11.08 47.04 -3.84
CA GLU A 105 12.28 47.76 -3.44
C GLU A 105 13.42 46.77 -3.35
N VAL A 106 14.38 46.94 -4.25
CA VAL A 106 15.66 46.24 -4.26
C VAL A 106 16.44 46.77 -3.07
N THR A 107 16.14 46.27 -1.87
CA THR A 107 17.11 46.31 -0.79
C THR A 107 18.12 45.22 -1.09
N ASP A 108 19.21 45.68 -1.69
CA ASP A 108 20.56 45.16 -1.63
C ASP A 108 20.85 44.34 -0.35
N THR A 109 20.42 43.07 -0.33
CA THR A 109 20.97 42.04 0.55
C THR A 109 22.13 41.38 -0.18
N THR A 110 23.18 42.16 -0.38
CA THR A 110 24.54 41.66 -0.48
C THR A 110 24.92 41.11 0.90
N GLU A 111 25.41 39.86 0.94
CA GLU A 111 26.01 39.17 2.10
C GLU A 111 25.07 38.57 3.17
N VAL A 112 24.44 37.44 2.83
CA VAL A 112 24.46 36.25 3.73
C VAL A 112 24.81 35.03 2.87
N LEU A 113 26.07 34.97 2.46
CA LEU A 113 26.69 33.82 1.80
C LEU A 113 27.60 33.07 2.79
N GLU A 114 27.19 32.99 4.05
CA GLU A 114 27.78 32.19 5.13
C GLU A 114 26.61 31.91 6.10
N GLU A 115 26.28 30.72 6.58
CA GLU A 115 27.02 29.48 6.70
C GLU A 115 26.20 28.31 6.15
N ALA A 116 26.94 27.32 5.68
CA ALA A 116 26.49 25.95 5.72
C ALA A 116 25.87 25.63 7.09
N GLY A 117 24.59 25.28 7.10
CA GLY A 117 24.32 24.01 7.75
C GLY A 117 25.08 22.99 6.91
N ASP A 118 26.27 22.56 7.34
CA ASP A 118 27.18 21.60 6.67
C ASP A 118 26.52 20.23 6.36
N CYS A 119 25.22 20.14 6.61
CA CYS A 119 24.45 18.93 6.53
C CYS A 119 23.03 19.21 6.07
N VAL A 120 22.46 18.24 5.36
CA VAL A 120 21.08 18.24 4.88
C VAL A 120 20.17 17.85 6.04
N ARG A 121 19.18 18.72 6.32
CA ARG A 121 18.17 18.53 7.38
C ARG A 121 17.16 17.44 6.99
N GLU A 122 16.35 17.02 7.96
CA GLU A 122 15.31 16.01 7.77
C GLU A 122 14.36 16.37 6.62
N GLY A 123 14.10 15.40 5.75
CA GLY A 123 13.29 15.57 4.53
C GLY A 123 14.04 16.20 3.35
N GLY A 124 15.28 16.67 3.55
CA GLY A 124 16.10 17.22 2.48
C GLY A 124 16.65 16.14 1.54
N THR A 125 16.78 16.48 0.25
CA THR A 125 17.35 15.61 -0.78
C THR A 125 18.84 15.90 -0.99
N ILE A 126 19.63 14.84 -1.16
CA ILE A 126 21.05 14.96 -1.51
C ILE A 126 21.20 14.79 -3.03
N PRO A 127 21.89 15.67 -3.77
CA PRO A 127 22.14 15.48 -5.20
C PRO A 127 23.25 14.46 -5.48
N VAL A 128 23.25 13.82 -6.66
CA VAL A 128 24.37 12.96 -7.10
C VAL A 128 25.50 13.83 -7.66
N VAL A 129 26.35 14.36 -6.77
CA VAL A 129 27.54 15.14 -7.12
C VAL A 129 28.77 14.65 -6.35
N PRO A 130 30.01 14.82 -6.86
CA PRO A 130 31.22 14.30 -6.21
C PRO A 130 31.44 14.78 -4.77
N ASN A 131 30.97 15.99 -4.43
CA ASN A 131 31.06 16.58 -3.09
C ASN A 131 29.64 16.86 -2.57
N ALA A 132 28.83 15.81 -2.47
CA ALA A 132 27.47 15.94 -1.96
C ALA A 132 27.48 16.24 -0.44
N PRO A 133 26.61 17.13 0.05
CA PRO A 133 26.52 17.43 1.49
C PRO A 133 26.03 16.19 2.25
N GLU A 134 26.55 15.94 3.44
CA GLU A 134 26.12 14.81 4.28
C GLU A 134 24.78 15.08 4.97
N CYS A 135 24.13 14.06 5.53
CA CYS A 135 22.96 14.28 6.39
C CYS A 135 23.37 14.81 7.76
N CYS A 136 22.49 15.59 8.41
CA CYS A 136 22.76 16.07 9.76
C CYS A 136 22.87 14.93 10.77
N SER A 137 23.57 15.15 11.89
CA SER A 137 23.75 14.12 12.92
C SER A 137 22.42 13.53 13.38
N GLY A 138 22.33 12.19 13.37
CA GLY A 138 21.11 11.45 13.71
C GLY A 138 20.18 11.19 12.52
N LEU A 139 20.49 11.70 11.33
CA LEU A 139 19.79 11.38 10.09
C LEU A 139 20.62 10.37 9.29
N THR A 140 19.93 9.46 8.62
CA THR A 140 20.55 8.52 7.69
C THR A 140 20.18 8.91 6.27
N LEU A 141 21.13 8.82 5.33
CA LEU A 141 20.84 8.96 3.92
C LEU A 141 20.12 7.71 3.45
N ILE A 142 18.88 7.90 3.04
CA ILE A 142 18.01 6.84 2.55
C ILE A 142 17.95 6.93 1.02
N ASP A 143 18.31 5.81 0.36
CA ASP A 143 18.24 5.69 -1.09
C ASP A 143 16.83 5.93 -1.61
N ARG A 144 16.73 6.41 -2.85
CA ARG A 144 15.43 6.64 -3.47
C ARG A 144 14.71 5.33 -3.76
N LYS A 145 13.40 5.36 -3.55
CA LYS A 145 12.47 4.28 -3.91
C LYS A 145 12.58 3.94 -5.40
N GLU A 146 12.57 4.96 -6.25
CA GLU A 146 12.66 4.83 -7.70
C GLU A 146 14.04 5.21 -8.20
N SER A 147 14.68 4.31 -8.95
CA SER A 147 15.97 4.55 -9.60
C SER A 147 15.85 5.39 -10.88
N SER A 148 14.63 5.71 -11.32
CA SER A 148 14.32 6.41 -12.58
C SER A 148 14.61 7.90 -12.52
N ILE A 149 14.51 8.52 -11.35
CA ILE A 149 14.83 9.94 -11.18
C ILE A 149 16.35 10.06 -11.32
N LEU A 150 16.86 10.98 -12.13
CA LEU A 150 18.30 11.25 -12.22
C LEU A 150 18.66 12.45 -11.34
N GLY A 151 19.89 12.49 -10.82
CA GLY A 151 20.43 13.67 -10.13
C GLY A 151 20.18 13.78 -8.61
N ILE A 152 19.47 12.86 -7.98
CA ILE A 152 19.31 12.80 -6.51
C ILE A 152 19.96 11.50 -5.99
N ALA A 153 20.73 11.53 -4.92
CA ALA A 153 21.29 10.33 -4.28
C ALA A 153 20.23 9.70 -3.36
N GLY A 154 19.60 10.52 -2.51
CA GLY A 154 18.63 10.06 -1.52
C GLY A 154 17.99 11.19 -0.73
N ILE A 155 17.30 10.85 0.35
CA ILE A 155 16.68 11.77 1.32
C ILE A 155 17.29 11.53 2.69
N CYS A 156 17.58 12.59 3.43
CA CYS A 156 18.01 12.49 4.83
C CYS A 156 16.81 12.38 5.75
N THR A 157 16.71 11.32 6.56
CA THR A 157 15.60 11.15 7.50
C THR A 157 16.03 10.40 8.76
N ALA A 158 15.37 10.72 9.89
CA ALA A 158 15.46 9.98 11.16
C ALA A 158 14.38 8.90 11.28
N LYS A 159 13.46 8.81 10.31
CA LYS A 159 12.30 7.93 10.42
C LYS A 159 12.67 6.45 10.40
N CYS A 160 13.77 6.08 9.75
CA CYS A 160 14.18 4.68 9.72
C CYS A 160 14.81 4.21 11.03
N GLY A 161 14.33 3.08 11.53
CA GLY A 161 14.65 2.48 12.83
C GLY A 161 13.71 2.89 13.96
N ASN A 162 12.56 3.50 13.68
CA ASN A 162 11.57 3.90 14.69
C ASN A 162 10.50 2.82 14.96
N GLY A 163 10.50 1.72 14.19
CA GLY A 163 9.53 0.63 14.26
C GLY A 163 8.19 0.89 13.55
N VAL A 164 8.08 1.94 12.74
CA VAL A 164 6.87 2.34 12.01
C VAL A 164 7.25 2.71 10.57
N CYS A 165 6.85 1.89 9.60
CA CYS A 165 7.05 2.22 8.18
C CYS A 165 6.08 3.29 7.70
N ASP A 166 6.59 4.48 7.44
CA ASP A 166 5.86 5.55 6.77
C ASP A 166 5.86 5.33 5.24
N THR A 167 4.79 4.75 4.71
CA THR A 167 4.71 4.37 3.28
C THR A 167 4.88 5.51 2.27
N GLU A 168 4.76 6.78 2.69
CA GLU A 168 4.98 7.93 1.81
C GLU A 168 6.47 8.21 1.59
N THR A 169 7.30 7.95 2.60
CA THR A 169 8.75 8.29 2.58
C THR A 169 9.67 7.08 2.69
N GLU A 170 9.15 5.96 3.18
CA GLU A 170 9.87 4.73 3.47
C GLU A 170 9.35 3.55 2.63
N SER A 171 10.23 2.59 2.44
CA SER A 171 10.04 1.40 1.64
C SER A 171 11.00 0.32 2.16
N PRO A 172 10.75 -0.98 1.91
CA PRO A 172 11.67 -2.04 2.33
C PRO A 172 13.08 -1.88 1.76
N LYS A 173 13.19 -1.23 0.60
CA LYS A 173 14.48 -1.01 -0.05
C LYS A 173 15.34 0.00 0.72
N ASN A 174 14.70 1.01 1.29
CA ASN A 174 15.38 2.18 1.81
C ASN A 174 15.32 2.25 3.36
N CYS A 175 14.33 1.60 3.97
CA CYS A 175 14.24 1.32 5.40
C CYS A 175 13.77 -0.12 5.66
N PRO A 176 14.63 -1.14 5.47
CA PRO A 176 14.23 -2.53 5.70
C PRO A 176 13.84 -2.78 7.16
N THR A 177 14.53 -2.18 8.13
CA THR A 177 14.29 -2.44 9.56
C THR A 177 12.84 -2.18 9.99
N ASP A 178 12.19 -1.15 9.45
CA ASP A 178 10.81 -0.81 9.81
C ASP A 178 9.79 -1.29 8.77
N CYS A 179 10.18 -1.39 7.50
CA CYS A 179 9.26 -1.68 6.39
C CYS A 179 9.28 -3.13 5.89
N GLU A 180 10.26 -3.96 6.28
CA GLU A 180 10.33 -5.36 5.86
C GLU A 180 9.14 -6.16 6.39
N GLU A 181 8.72 -5.91 7.63
CA GLU A 181 7.54 -6.60 8.22
C GLU A 181 6.19 -6.16 7.62
N ILE A 182 6.11 -4.97 7.00
CA ILE A 182 4.83 -4.39 6.55
C ILE A 182 4.48 -4.80 5.10
N MET A 183 5.46 -5.03 4.22
CA MET A 183 5.16 -5.59 2.88
C MET A 183 4.68 -7.04 2.95
N ASP A 184 5.13 -7.76 3.96
CA ASP A 184 4.72 -9.12 4.30
C ASP A 184 3.27 -9.20 4.77
N ALA A 185 2.58 -8.07 4.92
CA ALA A 185 1.19 -8.05 5.32
C ALA A 185 0.21 -8.37 4.19
N ARG A 186 0.56 -7.99 2.95
CA ARG A 186 -0.37 -8.01 1.82
C ARG A 186 -0.54 -9.42 1.27
N PRO A 187 -1.77 -9.95 1.18
CA PRO A 187 -2.02 -11.20 0.48
C PRO A 187 -1.65 -11.09 -1.00
N ILE A 188 -0.78 -11.97 -1.46
CA ILE A 188 -0.41 -12.11 -2.87
C ILE A 188 -1.16 -13.31 -3.44
N CYS A 189 -1.77 -13.15 -4.61
CA CYS A 189 -2.26 -14.31 -5.34
C CYS A 189 -1.09 -14.99 -6.03
N ASP A 190 -0.88 -16.27 -5.75
CA ASP A 190 0.15 -17.08 -6.41
C ASP A 190 -0.45 -18.38 -6.96
N GLY A 191 0.25 -18.99 -7.92
CA GLY A 191 -0.16 -20.23 -8.56
C GLY A 191 -1.35 -20.09 -9.51
N VAL A 192 -1.57 -18.91 -10.10
CA VAL A 192 -2.69 -18.63 -11.02
C VAL A 192 -2.77 -19.66 -12.14
N GLY A 193 -3.95 -20.26 -12.33
CA GLY A 193 -4.21 -21.30 -13.34
C GLY A 193 -3.73 -22.69 -12.95
N THR A 194 -3.25 -22.88 -11.72
CA THR A 194 -2.77 -24.18 -11.22
C THR A 194 -3.67 -24.70 -10.08
N SER A 195 -3.50 -25.97 -9.71
CA SER A 195 -4.18 -26.55 -8.53
C SER A 195 -3.72 -25.96 -7.19
N LYS A 196 -2.65 -25.14 -7.20
CA LYS A 196 -2.13 -24.43 -6.03
C LYS A 196 -2.56 -22.96 -6.00
N GLU A 197 -3.50 -22.54 -6.86
CA GLU A 197 -3.97 -21.17 -6.86
C GLU A 197 -4.61 -20.80 -5.51
N GLY A 198 -4.20 -19.66 -4.97
CA GLY A 198 -4.69 -19.17 -3.69
C GLY A 198 -4.08 -17.83 -3.29
N TRP A 199 -4.55 -17.32 -2.15
CA TRP A 199 -4.01 -16.12 -1.53
C TRP A 199 -2.99 -16.49 -0.47
N TYR A 200 -1.78 -15.97 -0.60
CA TYR A 200 -0.62 -16.29 0.24
C TYR A 200 -0.11 -15.05 0.96
N GLN A 201 0.50 -15.27 2.12
CA GLN A 201 1.18 -14.27 2.91
C GLN A 201 2.39 -14.92 3.56
N ASN A 202 3.60 -14.42 3.27
CA ASN A 202 4.88 -14.98 3.76
C ASN A 202 4.97 -16.50 3.48
N ASP A 203 4.73 -16.89 2.22
CA ASP A 203 4.67 -18.27 1.75
C ASP A 203 3.61 -19.17 2.43
N LYS A 204 2.77 -18.61 3.31
CA LYS A 204 1.68 -19.31 3.97
C LYS A 204 0.37 -19.01 3.27
N ILE A 205 -0.34 -20.07 2.87
CA ILE A 205 -1.69 -19.90 2.30
C ILE A 205 -2.67 -19.38 3.35
N LEU A 206 -3.39 -18.32 3.00
CA LEU A 206 -4.49 -17.77 3.77
C LEU A 206 -5.80 -18.44 3.37
N ILE A 207 -6.10 -18.47 2.06
CA ILE A 207 -7.32 -19.04 1.50
C ILE A 207 -7.01 -19.70 0.16
N TYR A 208 -7.47 -20.95 -0.02
CA TYR A 208 -7.57 -21.59 -1.33
C TYR A 208 -8.76 -21.01 -2.10
N ALA A 209 -8.50 -20.07 -3.00
CA ALA A 209 -9.51 -19.49 -3.86
C ALA A 209 -8.87 -19.07 -5.19
N PHE A 210 -9.58 -19.32 -6.28
CA PHE A 210 -9.20 -18.79 -7.60
C PHE A 210 -9.20 -17.26 -7.52
N CYS A 211 -8.04 -16.67 -7.71
CA CYS A 211 -7.87 -15.24 -7.74
C CYS A 211 -7.94 -14.70 -9.17
N ASN A 212 -7.79 -15.50 -10.24
CA ASN A 212 -7.96 -15.04 -11.63
C ASN A 212 -7.13 -13.78 -11.98
N GLY A 213 -5.95 -13.61 -11.38
CA GLY A 213 -5.11 -12.43 -11.56
C GLY A 213 -5.56 -11.17 -10.81
N CYS A 214 -6.54 -11.27 -9.91
CA CYS A 214 -7.00 -10.17 -9.08
C CYS A 214 -5.99 -9.83 -7.99
N THR A 215 -6.10 -8.61 -7.46
CA THR A 215 -5.22 -8.05 -6.43
C THR A 215 -5.92 -8.02 -5.06
N ALA A 216 -5.17 -8.11 -3.97
CA ALA A 216 -5.70 -7.88 -2.64
C ALA A 216 -5.72 -6.37 -2.36
N GLU A 217 -6.85 -5.86 -1.90
CA GLU A 217 -7.04 -4.46 -1.51
C GLU A 217 -7.46 -4.39 -0.05
N CYS A 218 -6.81 -3.51 0.72
CA CYS A 218 -7.24 -3.24 2.08
C CYS A 218 -8.43 -2.29 2.05
N MET A 219 -9.58 -2.73 2.59
CA MET A 219 -10.79 -1.92 2.68
C MET A 219 -11.24 -1.74 4.13
N ASN A 220 -12.05 -0.71 4.38
CA ASN A 220 -12.67 -0.38 5.67
C ASN A 220 -11.67 -0.17 6.83
N LYS A 221 -10.51 0.44 6.56
CA LYS A 221 -9.49 0.78 7.56
C LYS A 221 -10.11 1.51 8.77
N GLY A 222 -9.78 1.07 9.98
CA GLY A 222 -10.26 1.66 11.23
C GLY A 222 -11.67 1.23 11.64
N THR A 223 -12.27 0.24 10.96
CA THR A 223 -13.61 -0.29 11.31
C THR A 223 -13.54 -1.77 11.72
N PRO A 224 -14.56 -2.33 12.40
CA PRO A 224 -14.63 -3.76 12.68
C PRO A 224 -14.67 -4.66 11.42
N SER A 225 -14.98 -4.06 10.27
CA SER A 225 -15.03 -4.73 8.95
C SER A 225 -13.75 -4.51 8.14
N GLU A 226 -12.68 -3.99 8.77
CA GLU A 226 -11.36 -3.87 8.15
C GLU A 226 -10.87 -5.23 7.64
N GLY A 227 -10.18 -5.22 6.51
CA GLY A 227 -9.49 -6.41 6.03
C GLY A 227 -8.98 -6.30 4.61
N TRP A 228 -8.30 -7.36 4.18
CA TRP A 228 -7.91 -7.56 2.80
C TRP A 228 -9.05 -8.22 2.03
N PHE A 229 -9.41 -7.67 0.89
CA PHE A 229 -10.48 -8.14 0.01
C PHE A 229 -9.95 -8.38 -1.40
N ASN A 230 -10.55 -9.33 -2.11
CA ASN A 230 -10.25 -9.60 -3.51
C ASN A 230 -10.91 -8.53 -4.38
N SER A 231 -10.12 -7.80 -5.17
CA SER A 231 -10.59 -6.66 -5.99
C SER A 231 -11.65 -7.03 -7.04
N CYS A 232 -11.74 -8.30 -7.45
CA CYS A 232 -12.71 -8.71 -8.47
C CYS A 232 -14.08 -9.11 -7.94
N ASN A 233 -14.16 -9.61 -6.70
CA ASN A 233 -15.42 -10.14 -6.16
C ASN A 233 -15.78 -9.59 -4.77
N GLY A 234 -14.94 -8.73 -4.20
CA GLY A 234 -15.15 -8.13 -2.88
C GLY A 234 -15.16 -9.14 -1.72
N LYS A 235 -14.72 -10.40 -1.94
CA LYS A 235 -14.67 -11.39 -0.86
C LYS A 235 -13.47 -11.12 0.04
N GLN A 236 -13.70 -11.22 1.34
CA GLN A 236 -12.66 -11.03 2.34
C GLN A 236 -11.65 -12.18 2.31
N ILE A 237 -10.36 -11.82 2.26
CA ILE A 237 -9.20 -12.70 2.29
C ILE A 237 -8.65 -12.82 3.73
N LYS A 238 -8.53 -11.69 4.43
CA LYS A 238 -7.99 -11.61 5.80
C LYS A 238 -8.67 -10.47 6.55
N ARG A 239 -8.82 -10.62 7.88
CA ARG A 239 -9.62 -9.71 8.73
C ARG A 239 -8.87 -8.46 9.25
N VAL A 240 -7.62 -8.23 8.87
CA VAL A 240 -6.82 -7.09 9.37
C VAL A 240 -5.85 -6.66 8.28
N CYS A 241 -5.69 -5.35 8.08
CA CYS A 241 -4.81 -4.83 7.04
C CYS A 241 -3.33 -4.74 7.43
N ASN A 242 -3.02 -4.65 8.74
CA ASN A 242 -1.70 -4.47 9.36
C ASN A 242 -0.59 -3.98 8.44
#